data_AF-W7TBF3-F1
#
_entry.id   AF-W7TBF3-F1
#
_cell.length_a   1.000
_cell.length_b   1.000
_cell.length_c   1.000
_cell.angle_alpha   90.00
_cell.angle_beta   90.00
_cell.angle_gamma   90.00
#
_symmetry.space_group_name_H-M   'P 1'
#
loop_
_entity.id
_entity.type
_entity.pdbx_description
1 polymer ?
#
loop_
_entity_poly.entity_id
_entity_poly.type
_entity_poly.pdbx_seq_one_letter_code
_entity_poly.pdbx_strand_id
1 'polypeptide(L)'
;MSRKVLVKNRAPAAIQITAEQILREANDRVVQEDKAPRVHITDPEELREYRVMKRKEFEDQIRRQRMFLGTYMKYAAWEESQHEFERARSVYERCLDVDYRNTTTWLKYAEMEMKHKFINHARNVWDRAVTLHPRVDQLWYKYSFKHL
;
A
#
# COMPACT_ATOMS: atom_id res chain seq x y z
N MET A 1 -10.72 35.50 -48.59
CA MET A 1 -11.71 34.39 -48.57
C MET A 1 -12.63 34.59 -47.38
N SER A 2 -13.91 34.88 -47.63
CA SER A 2 -14.88 35.32 -46.60
C SER A 2 -15.37 34.13 -45.75
N ARG A 3 -15.28 34.26 -44.41
CA ARG A 3 -15.74 33.24 -43.45
C ARG A 3 -17.27 33.23 -43.48
N LYS A 4 -17.87 32.22 -44.12
CA LYS A 4 -19.33 32.05 -44.15
C LYS A 4 -19.88 32.05 -42.72
N VAL A 5 -20.76 33.00 -42.41
CA VAL A 5 -21.44 33.08 -41.12
C VAL A 5 -22.54 32.02 -41.11
N LEU A 6 -22.32 30.95 -40.36
CA LEU A 6 -23.33 29.92 -40.13
C LEU A 6 -24.39 30.47 -39.17
N VAL A 7 -25.58 30.76 -39.69
CA VAL A 7 -26.75 31.12 -38.88
C VAL A 7 -27.19 29.85 -38.12
N LYS A 8 -26.99 29.84 -36.80
CA LYS A 8 -27.40 28.71 -35.95
C LYS A 8 -28.90 28.77 -35.69
N ASN A 9 -29.59 27.66 -35.92
CA ASN A 9 -31.01 27.52 -35.60
C ASN A 9 -31.20 27.56 -34.07
N ARG A 10 -32.15 28.40 -33.59
CA ARG A 10 -32.48 28.59 -32.17
C ARG A 10 -33.79 27.90 -31.76
N ALA A 11 -34.36 27.07 -32.61
CA ALA A 11 -35.50 26.23 -32.24
C ALA A 11 -35.14 25.33 -31.04
N PRO A 12 -36.09 25.01 -30.14
CA PRO A 12 -35.84 24.11 -29.03
C PRO A 12 -35.39 22.75 -29.54
N ALA A 13 -34.30 22.23 -28.98
CA ALA A 13 -33.82 20.89 -29.31
C ALA A 13 -34.86 19.83 -28.91
N ALA A 14 -35.11 18.86 -29.79
CA ALA A 14 -36.06 17.78 -29.53
C ALA A 14 -35.66 16.88 -28.34
N ILE A 15 -34.35 16.78 -28.07
CA ILE A 15 -33.80 16.04 -26.94
C ILE A 15 -32.94 17.04 -26.15
N GLN A 16 -33.26 17.20 -24.87
CA GLN A 16 -32.48 18.02 -23.95
C GLN A 16 -31.35 17.16 -23.35
N ILE A 17 -30.15 17.70 -23.32
CA ILE A 17 -29.01 17.01 -22.71
C ILE A 17 -29.25 16.94 -21.20
N THR A 18 -29.33 15.72 -20.67
CA THR A 18 -29.52 15.49 -19.24
C THR A 18 -28.18 15.38 -18.52
N ALA A 19 -28.18 15.61 -17.20
CA ALA A 19 -26.99 15.41 -16.38
C ALA A 19 -26.49 13.96 -16.46
N GLU A 20 -27.39 12.99 -16.54
CA GLU A 20 -27.06 11.57 -16.72
C GLU A 20 -26.29 11.31 -18.02
N GLN A 21 -26.71 11.94 -19.12
CA GLN A 21 -26.05 11.77 -20.42
C GLN A 21 -24.62 12.30 -20.40
N ILE A 22 -24.40 13.45 -19.77
CA ILE A 22 -23.06 14.05 -19.61
C ILE A 22 -22.17 13.15 -18.75
N LEU A 23 -22.70 12.64 -17.63
CA LEU A 23 -21.95 11.78 -16.71
C LEU A 23 -21.59 10.44 -17.37
N ARG A 24 -22.51 9.87 -18.16
CA ARG A 24 -22.26 8.64 -18.90
C ARG A 24 -21.21 8.83 -19.99
N GLU A 25 -21.33 9.88 -20.80
CA GLU A 25 -20.35 10.20 -21.83
C GLU A 25 -18.96 10.53 -21.25
N ALA A 26 -18.92 11.20 -20.10
CA ALA A 26 -17.69 11.44 -19.36
C ALA A 26 -17.06 10.14 -18.88
N ASN A 27 -17.85 9.22 -18.31
CA ASN A 27 -17.38 7.92 -17.84
C ASN A 27 -16.89 7.02 -18.98
N ASP A 28 -17.59 7.01 -20.12
CA ASP A 28 -17.20 6.23 -21.31
C ASP A 28 -15.93 6.79 -21.97
N ARG A 29 -15.64 8.08 -21.77
CA ARG A 29 -14.39 8.75 -22.19
C ARG A 29 -13.26 8.63 -21.19
N VAL A 30 -13.49 8.10 -19.99
CA VAL A 30 -12.38 7.77 -19.09
C VAL A 30 -11.61 6.65 -19.77
N VAL A 31 -10.46 7.02 -20.35
CA VAL A 31 -9.49 6.07 -20.89
C VAL A 31 -9.16 5.13 -19.74
N GLN A 32 -9.62 3.89 -19.84
CA GLN A 32 -9.21 2.83 -18.92
C GLN A 32 -7.68 2.77 -19.03
N GLU A 33 -6.97 2.95 -17.91
CA GLU A 33 -5.53 2.77 -17.91
C GLU A 33 -5.22 1.34 -18.36
N ASP A 34 -4.57 1.21 -19.52
CA ASP A 34 -4.10 -0.08 -20.01
C ASP A 34 -3.15 -0.67 -18.97
N LYS A 35 -3.56 -1.80 -18.39
CA LYS A 35 -2.71 -2.50 -17.42
C LYS A 35 -1.41 -2.89 -18.11
N ALA A 36 -0.28 -2.58 -17.48
CA ALA A 36 1.03 -2.99 -17.98
C ALA A 36 1.05 -4.50 -18.31
N PRO A 37 1.74 -4.91 -19.38
CA PRO A 37 1.80 -6.31 -19.78
C PRO A 37 2.36 -7.18 -18.65
N ARG A 38 1.84 -8.40 -18.51
CA ARG A 38 2.32 -9.36 -17.51
C ARG A 38 3.71 -9.86 -17.92
N VAL A 39 4.75 -9.35 -17.27
CA VAL A 39 6.12 -9.83 -17.43
C VAL A 39 6.33 -11.08 -16.56
N HIS A 40 6.72 -12.19 -17.17
CA HIS A 40 7.14 -13.39 -16.44
C HIS A 40 8.65 -13.29 -16.18
N ILE A 41 9.05 -13.32 -14.91
CA ILE A 41 10.46 -13.26 -14.51
C ILE A 41 11.04 -14.66 -14.66
N THR A 42 12.00 -14.83 -15.55
CA THR A 42 12.58 -16.14 -15.87
C THR A 42 13.97 -16.34 -15.28
N ASP A 43 14.76 -15.28 -15.19
CA ASP A 43 16.15 -15.34 -14.78
C ASP A 43 16.40 -14.78 -13.36
N PRO A 44 17.33 -15.33 -12.57
CA PRO A 44 17.69 -14.77 -11.27
C PRO A 44 18.22 -13.33 -11.34
N GLU A 45 18.82 -12.91 -12.45
CA GLU A 45 19.25 -11.51 -12.65
C GLU A 45 18.06 -10.58 -12.83
N GLU A 46 17.09 -10.95 -13.67
CA GLU A 46 15.82 -10.22 -13.82
C GLU A 46 15.08 -10.08 -12.49
N LEU A 47 15.09 -11.13 -11.65
CA LEU A 47 14.50 -11.08 -10.31
C LEU A 47 15.21 -10.07 -9.40
N ARG A 48 16.54 -9.98 -9.48
CA ARG A 48 17.32 -8.98 -8.72
C ARG A 48 17.01 -7.57 -9.17
N GLU A 49 16.95 -7.33 -10.48
CA GLU A 49 16.59 -6.02 -11.03
C GLU A 49 15.17 -5.62 -10.61
N TYR A 50 14.21 -6.54 -10.73
CA TYR A 50 12.85 -6.33 -10.25
C TYR A 50 12.81 -5.93 -8.77
N ARG A 51 13.56 -6.65 -7.92
CA ARG A 51 13.65 -6.35 -6.48
C ARG A 51 14.24 -4.97 -6.23
N VAL A 52 15.31 -4.59 -6.93
CA VAL A 52 15.94 -3.27 -6.78
C VAL A 52 14.97 -2.16 -7.20
N MET A 53 14.31 -2.32 -8.36
CA MET A 53 13.35 -1.36 -8.87
C MET A 53 12.16 -1.18 -7.93
N LYS A 54 11.59 -2.28 -7.42
CA LYS A 54 10.49 -2.23 -6.46
C LYS A 54 10.88 -1.62 -5.12
N ARG A 55 12.07 -1.93 -4.60
CA ARG A 55 12.59 -1.28 -3.38
C ARG A 55 12.74 0.22 -3.56
N LYS A 56 13.30 0.65 -4.70
CA LYS A 56 13.44 2.07 -5.03
C LYS A 56 12.08 2.76 -5.05
N GLU A 57 11.07 2.13 -5.64
CA GLU A 57 9.70 2.66 -5.66
C GLU A 57 9.14 2.89 -4.25
N PHE A 58 9.28 1.90 -3.35
CA PHE A 58 8.85 2.04 -1.96
C PHE A 58 9.64 3.10 -1.20
N GLU A 59 10.96 3.14 -1.36
CA GLU A 59 11.81 4.14 -0.72
C GLU A 59 11.49 5.55 -1.21
N ASP A 60 11.24 5.74 -2.51
CA ASP A 60 10.84 7.03 -3.07
C ASP A 60 9.46 7.45 -2.55
N GLN A 61 8.52 6.51 -2.39
CA GLN A 61 7.22 6.78 -1.75
C GLN A 61 7.40 7.18 -0.28
N ILE A 62 8.25 6.49 0.48
CA ILE A 62 8.57 6.82 1.88
C ILE A 62 9.23 8.21 1.97
N ARG A 63 10.13 8.54 1.04
CA ARG A 63 10.77 9.87 0.99
C ARG A 63 9.76 10.97 0.70
N ARG A 64 8.79 10.74 -0.18
CA ARG A 64 7.70 11.70 -0.47
C ARG A 64 6.73 11.85 0.69
N GLN A 65 6.39 10.74 1.35
CA GLN A 65 5.37 10.70 2.41
C GLN A 65 5.86 9.93 3.63
N ARG A 66 6.80 10.52 4.37
CA ARG A 66 7.46 9.86 5.51
C ARG A 66 6.49 9.45 6.63
N MET A 67 5.43 10.22 6.85
CA MET A 67 4.45 10.00 7.92
C MET A 67 3.40 8.95 7.57
N PHE A 68 3.29 8.54 6.30
CA PHE A 68 2.26 7.59 5.89
C PHE A 68 2.71 6.16 6.15
N LEU A 69 2.34 5.65 7.33
CA LEU A 69 2.68 4.29 7.79
C LEU A 69 2.17 3.19 6.86
N GLY A 70 1.11 3.47 6.08
CA GLY A 70 0.57 2.53 5.09
C GLY A 70 1.60 2.11 4.04
N THR A 71 2.54 2.98 3.66
CA THR A 71 3.63 2.62 2.73
C THR A 71 4.60 1.64 3.36
N TYR A 72 5.00 1.85 4.61
CA TYR A 72 5.88 0.93 5.34
C TYR A 72 5.25 -0.44 5.49
N MET A 73 3.95 -0.51 5.79
CA MET A 73 3.21 -1.77 5.89
C MET A 73 3.18 -2.54 4.57
N LYS A 74 2.93 -1.85 3.46
CA LYS A 74 2.97 -2.46 2.12
C LYS A 74 4.37 -2.92 1.76
N TYR A 75 5.39 -2.12 2.11
CA TYR A 75 6.78 -2.45 1.84
C TYR A 75 7.24 -3.68 2.64
N ALA A 76 6.94 -3.73 3.94
CA ALA A 76 7.27 -4.87 4.78
C ALA A 76 6.56 -6.15 4.33
N ALA A 77 5.28 -6.08 3.96
CA ALA A 77 4.55 -7.23 3.41
C ALA A 77 5.12 -7.70 2.06
N TRP A 78 5.65 -6.78 1.24
CA TRP A 78 6.34 -7.15 0.02
C TRP A 78 7.69 -7.83 0.29
N GLU A 79 8.51 -7.31 1.21
CA GLU A 79 9.77 -8.00 1.60
C GLU A 79 9.49 -9.38 2.22
N GLU A 80 8.40 -9.53 2.99
CA GLU A 80 7.92 -10.83 3.50
C GLU A 80 7.63 -11.79 2.34
N SER A 81 6.95 -11.33 1.27
CA SER A 81 6.67 -12.15 0.09
C SER A 81 7.93 -12.57 -0.69
N GLN A 82 9.03 -11.82 -0.53
CA GLN A 82 10.33 -12.14 -1.12
C GLN A 82 11.18 -13.08 -0.24
N HIS A 83 10.65 -13.50 0.93
CA HIS A 83 11.36 -14.25 1.97
C HIS A 83 12.57 -13.52 2.56
N GLU A 84 12.60 -12.18 2.47
CA GLU A 84 13.67 -11.32 2.97
C GLU A 84 13.31 -10.76 4.36
N PHE A 85 13.25 -11.65 5.36
CA PHE A 85 12.74 -11.32 6.69
C PHE A 85 13.56 -10.25 7.43
N GLU A 86 14.88 -10.27 7.30
CA GLU A 86 15.74 -9.28 7.96
C GLU A 86 15.46 -7.85 7.47
N ARG A 87 15.21 -7.70 6.16
CA ARG A 87 14.79 -6.41 5.58
C ARG A 87 13.40 -6.03 6.04
N ALA A 88 12.46 -6.97 6.07
CA ALA A 88 11.12 -6.72 6.58
C ALA A 88 11.16 -6.19 8.03
N ARG A 89 12.01 -6.77 8.90
CA ARG A 89 12.25 -6.26 10.26
C ARG A 89 12.79 -4.83 10.25
N SER A 90 13.80 -4.55 9.43
CA SER A 90 14.35 -3.19 9.30
C SER A 90 13.28 -2.17 8.90
N VAL A 91 12.36 -2.53 8.00
CA VAL A 91 11.24 -1.67 7.61
C VAL A 91 10.25 -1.46 8.76
N TYR A 92 9.93 -2.51 9.52
CA TYR A 92 9.08 -2.39 10.70
C TYR A 92 9.69 -1.52 11.79
N GLU A 93 10.97 -1.69 12.12
CA GLU A 93 11.65 -0.84 13.10
C GLU A 93 11.67 0.62 12.63
N ARG A 94 11.97 0.89 11.36
CA ARG A 94 11.85 2.25 10.78
C ARG A 94 10.43 2.81 10.87
N CYS A 95 9.41 1.96 10.74
CA CYS A 95 8.01 2.37 10.89
C CYS A 95 7.70 2.75 12.35
N LEU A 96 8.27 2.01 13.32
CA LEU A 96 8.15 2.30 14.75
C LEU A 96 8.92 3.56 15.16
N ASP A 97 10.06 3.85 14.53
CA ASP A 97 10.79 5.10 14.73
C ASP A 97 9.98 6.33 14.31
N VAL A 98 9.11 6.18 13.31
CA VAL A 98 8.20 7.27 12.87
C VAL A 98 7.02 7.40 13.82
N ASP A 99 6.33 6.30 14.12
CA ASP A 99 5.20 6.29 15.05
C ASP A 99 5.11 4.97 15.81
N TYR A 100 5.72 4.94 16.98
CA TYR A 100 5.67 3.80 17.90
C TYR A 100 4.31 3.64 18.56
N ARG A 101 3.41 4.63 18.52
CA ARG A 101 2.10 4.59 19.19
C ARG A 101 1.07 3.78 18.42
N ASN A 102 1.32 3.54 17.14
CA ASN A 102 0.41 2.76 16.32
C ASN A 102 0.46 1.27 16.68
N THR A 103 -0.55 0.81 17.41
CA THR A 103 -0.75 -0.60 17.77
C THR A 103 -0.77 -1.52 16.55
N THR A 104 -1.29 -1.07 15.40
CA THR A 104 -1.38 -1.88 14.19
C THR A 104 0.01 -2.29 13.67
N THR A 105 1.02 -1.43 13.84
CA THR A 105 2.42 -1.73 13.47
C THR A 105 2.97 -2.87 14.31
N TRP A 106 2.79 -2.80 15.63
CA TRP A 106 3.20 -3.86 16.55
C TRP A 106 2.52 -5.20 16.24
N LEU A 107 1.21 -5.16 16.00
CA LEU A 107 0.42 -6.36 15.67
C LEU A 107 0.95 -7.03 14.39
N LYS A 108 1.09 -6.27 13.30
CA LYS A 108 1.57 -6.81 12.02
C LYS A 108 3.01 -7.31 12.10
N TYR A 109 3.85 -6.59 12.83
CA TYR A 109 5.24 -6.99 13.01
C TYR A 109 5.34 -8.33 13.75
N ALA A 110 4.65 -8.46 14.88
CA ALA A 110 4.64 -9.71 15.64
C ALA A 110 3.94 -10.86 14.88
N GLU A 111 2.87 -10.57 14.13
CA GLU A 111 2.18 -11.56 13.29
C GLU A 111 3.08 -12.10 12.17
N MET A 112 3.92 -11.26 11.56
CA MET A 112 4.91 -11.69 10.57
C MET A 112 5.93 -12.66 11.18
N GLU A 113 6.48 -12.34 12.35
CA GLU A 113 7.47 -13.20 13.02
C GLU A 113 6.88 -14.56 13.43
N MET A 114 5.64 -14.57 13.95
CA MET A 114 4.96 -15.82 14.32
C MET A 114 4.62 -16.68 13.09
N LYS A 115 4.15 -16.06 12.00
CA LYS A 115 3.81 -16.78 10.76
C LYS A 115 4.99 -17.57 10.20
N HIS A 116 6.21 -17.05 10.38
CA HIS A 116 7.45 -17.68 9.93
C HIS A 116 8.16 -18.50 11.01
N LYS A 117 7.49 -18.75 12.16
CA LYS A 117 8.00 -19.55 13.28
C LYS A 117 9.22 -18.96 13.99
N PHE A 118 9.44 -17.65 13.91
CA PHE A 118 10.48 -16.94 14.64
C PHE A 118 10.01 -16.58 16.06
N ILE A 119 9.86 -17.60 16.91
CA ILE A 119 9.21 -17.47 18.23
C ILE A 119 9.95 -16.50 19.16
N ASN A 120 11.30 -16.56 19.19
CA ASN A 120 12.10 -15.71 20.08
C ASN A 120 11.99 -14.23 19.67
N HIS A 121 12.02 -13.94 18.37
CA HIS A 121 11.84 -12.58 17.87
C HIS A 121 10.41 -12.09 18.14
N ALA A 122 9.40 -12.92 17.90
CA ALA A 122 8.01 -12.58 18.22
C ALA A 122 7.83 -12.23 19.70
N ARG A 123 8.43 -13.01 20.62
CA ARG A 123 8.40 -12.71 22.08
C ARG A 123 9.00 -11.35 22.39
N ASN A 124 10.17 -11.05 21.84
CA ASN A 124 10.85 -9.76 22.07
C ASN A 124 10.01 -8.58 21.55
N VAL A 125 9.34 -8.75 20.40
CA VAL A 125 8.46 -7.71 19.85
C VAL A 125 7.24 -7.51 20.75
N TRP A 126 6.61 -8.59 21.21
CA TRP A 126 5.46 -8.49 22.11
C TRP A 126 5.81 -7.88 23.46
N ASP A 127 6.93 -8.28 24.06
CA ASP A 127 7.41 -7.77 25.34
C ASP A 127 7.67 -6.24 25.27
N ARG A 128 8.31 -5.78 24.18
CA ARG A 128 8.46 -4.35 23.88
C ARG A 128 7.10 -3.66 23.71
N ALA A 129 6.18 -4.27 22.97
CA ALA A 129 4.88 -3.68 22.69
C ALA A 129 4.05 -3.47 23.98
N VAL A 130 3.98 -4.47 24.86
CA VAL A 130 3.23 -4.37 26.13
C VAL A 130 3.93 -3.44 27.14
N THR A 131 5.26 -3.37 27.12
CA THR A 131 6.03 -2.45 27.97
C THR A 131 5.79 -0.99 27.57
N LEU A 132 5.77 -0.71 26.26
CA LEU A 132 5.53 0.63 25.73
C LEU A 132 4.05 1.04 25.82
N HIS A 133 3.13 0.10 25.62
CA HIS A 133 1.69 0.33 25.59
C HIS A 133 0.92 -0.55 26.57
N PRO A 134 1.11 -0.36 27.89
CA PRO A 134 0.51 -1.24 28.90
C PRO A 134 -1.02 -1.15 28.97
N ARG A 135 -1.59 -0.03 28.50
CA ARG A 135 -3.05 0.22 28.51
C ARG A 135 -3.80 -0.36 27.31
N VAL A 136 -3.10 -1.00 26.38
CA VAL A 136 -3.71 -1.53 25.16
C VAL A 136 -3.97 -3.02 25.35
N ASP A 137 -5.17 -3.34 25.81
CA ASP A 137 -5.58 -4.72 26.15
C ASP A 137 -5.39 -5.70 24.98
N GLN A 138 -5.59 -5.22 23.75
CA GLN A 138 -5.43 -6.04 22.54
C GLN A 138 -4.04 -6.67 22.42
N LEU A 139 -2.99 -5.98 22.87
CA LEU A 139 -1.62 -6.50 22.86
C LEU A 139 -1.47 -7.63 23.87
N TRP A 140 -1.99 -7.43 25.09
CA TRP A 140 -1.99 -8.44 26.15
C TRP A 140 -2.78 -9.70 25.77
N TYR A 141 -3.96 -9.52 25.18
CA TYR A 141 -4.76 -10.64 24.68
C TYR A 141 -4.00 -11.44 23.61
N LYS A 142 -3.42 -10.78 22.61
CA LYS A 142 -2.66 -11.48 21.57
C LYS A 142 -1.41 -12.17 22.11
N TYR A 143 -0.73 -11.54 23.08
CA TYR A 143 0.45 -12.11 23.73
C TYR A 143 0.12 -13.37 24.53
N SER A 144 -0.91 -13.35 25.38
CA SER A 144 -1.28 -14.50 26.21
C SER A 144 -1.86 -15.67 25.40
N PHE A 145 -2.75 -15.38 24.44
CA PHE A 145 -3.44 -16.42 23.67
C PHE A 145 -2.58 -17.08 22.59
N LYS A 146 -1.53 -16.41 22.09
CA LYS A 146 -0.64 -16.96 21.05
C LYS A 146 0.69 -17.51 21.59
N HIS A 147 0.86 -17.54 22.92
CA HIS A 147 1.99 -18.19 23.60
C HIS A 147 1.65 -19.54 24.26
N LEU A 148 0.39 -19.98 24.16
CA LEU A 148 -0.08 -21.35 24.43
C LEU A 148 -0.35 -22.07 23.10
#